data_AF-A0A6P5TLS8-F1
#
_entry.id   AF-A0A6P5TLS8-F1
#
_cell.length_a   1.000
_cell.length_b   1.000
_cell.length_c   1.000
_cell.angle_alpha   90.00
_cell.angle_beta   90.00
_cell.angle_gamma   90.00
#
_symmetry.space_group_name_H-M   'P 1'
#
loop_
_entity.id
_entity.type
_entity.pdbx_description
1 polymer ?
#
loop_
_entity_poly.entity_id
_entity_poly.type
_entity_poly.pdbx_seq_one_letter_code
_entity_poly.pdbx_strand_id
1 'polypeptide(L)'
;MANIRVKDQQKGSGLGSPRAEVGEVDTRAPFQSVKAAVSLFGEVVSRGGKTASSPANANANANSPANATPVKKKLSLENNALDKETQLLLAQKELNKIKQQLESAQTTKARALNELEKAKRTVQDLNTKLKTVSDSKQLAIKDAEQVKIRAKKLEEVKSREPIEGGAWKRELDHARKEYTATVTELDAAKQELTKIRQDFDAALEAKLAAFQQAAEAQRSANVNSDRVNELSKEVAAMQGSIEQLKLASQQAQQEQANAVAEKQAHLRSYNSAKQQVEEKLLSLKLEVDPELTESLEAKLEETTLEIEVLQEEMKKAHACEMDSMRVVTVELNEATKTLQEVADDESSLRSLVNSLRLDLEDVKREQTELKEKEMEMECLAAKLTAQIQKTKEEAEAQLKSPPSHHEYDHSSTAQKLSSETESARLEAEEMKKNAHQQKREAEDTRVVAEEAEKKLKIALEEAKDAKEAENRALDELKLLSGGTQEAGTCSNSETSGGKIKLSSEEYESLTTKVEECRKLAEQKEAESMNQVEAINVRKREVDKKLEANLKAIEEIKTATDMALSKADMAESAKSAVEGELRKRRQEEQTVAGESSGSFSIQF
;
A
#
# COMPACT_ATOMS: atom_id res chain seq x y z
N MET A 1 -69.47 -6.69 -33.39
CA MET A 1 -69.83 -6.53 -31.96
C MET A 1 -68.72 -5.67 -31.35
N ALA A 2 -68.98 -4.44 -30.86
CA ALA A 2 -69.72 -4.09 -29.64
C ALA A 2 -68.88 -4.35 -28.37
N ASN A 3 -68.71 -3.46 -27.38
CA ASN A 3 -69.17 -2.07 -27.16
C ASN A 3 -68.10 -1.35 -26.28
N ILE A 4 -67.84 -0.04 -26.35
CA ILE A 4 -68.59 1.10 -25.78
C ILE A 4 -68.98 0.93 -24.29
N ARG A 5 -68.69 1.97 -23.46
CA ARG A 5 -69.44 2.53 -22.30
C ARG A 5 -68.51 2.83 -21.08
N VAL A 6 -67.96 4.05 -20.90
CA VAL A 6 -68.55 5.33 -20.41
C VAL A 6 -68.62 5.46 -18.88
N LYS A 7 -67.92 6.48 -18.33
CA LYS A 7 -68.48 7.63 -17.57
C LYS A 7 -67.35 8.66 -17.31
N ASP A 8 -67.46 9.97 -17.54
CA ASP A 8 -68.55 10.97 -17.51
C ASP A 8 -68.95 11.43 -16.10
N GLN A 9 -68.55 12.67 -15.72
CA GLN A 9 -69.45 13.69 -15.14
C GLN A 9 -68.77 15.07 -14.93
N GLN A 10 -69.36 16.12 -15.54
CA GLN A 10 -69.66 17.46 -14.96
C GLN A 10 -68.50 18.36 -14.41
N LYS A 11 -68.57 19.71 -14.42
CA LYS A 11 -69.57 20.71 -14.88
C LYS A 11 -68.87 22.07 -15.02
N GLY A 12 -69.31 22.94 -15.95
CA GLY A 12 -68.88 24.34 -15.98
C GLY A 12 -69.36 25.08 -17.24
N SER A 13 -70.04 26.21 -17.08
CA SER A 13 -70.52 27.05 -18.19
C SER A 13 -69.75 28.36 -18.25
N GLY A 14 -69.48 28.88 -19.45
CA GLY A 14 -68.84 30.18 -19.65
C GLY A 14 -68.77 30.59 -21.12
N LEU A 15 -69.44 31.69 -21.47
CA LEU A 15 -69.21 32.39 -22.75
C LEU A 15 -67.93 33.24 -22.63
N GLY A 16 -67.11 33.27 -23.68
CA GLY A 16 -65.99 34.22 -23.76
C GLY A 16 -65.14 34.04 -25.01
N SER A 17 -65.05 35.08 -25.84
CA SER A 17 -64.03 35.18 -26.89
C SER A 17 -62.77 35.84 -26.31
N PRO A 18 -61.55 35.29 -26.53
CA PRO A 18 -60.32 35.91 -26.06
C PRO A 18 -60.01 37.16 -26.89
N ARG A 19 -60.41 38.31 -26.35
CA ARG A 19 -60.00 39.65 -26.79
C ARG A 19 -58.48 39.82 -26.60
N ALA A 20 -57.85 40.61 -27.46
CA ALA A 20 -56.40 40.84 -27.46
C ALA A 20 -55.81 41.13 -26.06
N GLU A 21 -54.78 40.37 -25.72
CA GLU A 21 -53.97 40.54 -24.51
C GLU A 21 -53.08 41.76 -24.68
N VAL A 22 -53.40 42.84 -23.96
CA VAL A 22 -52.60 44.07 -23.95
C VAL A 22 -51.45 43.87 -22.96
N GLY A 23 -50.25 43.61 -23.49
CA GLY A 23 -49.04 43.48 -22.67
C GLY A 23 -48.82 44.72 -21.80
N GLU A 24 -48.61 44.50 -20.50
CA GLU A 24 -48.40 45.58 -19.54
C GLU A 24 -47.08 46.32 -19.85
N VAL A 25 -47.16 47.63 -20.02
CA VAL A 25 -45.96 48.48 -20.20
C VAL A 25 -45.35 48.77 -18.84
N ASP A 26 -44.15 48.26 -18.58
CA ASP A 26 -43.38 48.69 -17.42
C ASP A 26 -43.09 50.20 -17.53
N THR A 27 -43.64 50.96 -16.58
CA THR A 27 -43.55 52.41 -16.50
C THR A 27 -42.52 52.90 -15.48
N ARG A 28 -41.67 51.99 -14.97
CA ARG A 28 -40.53 52.36 -14.11
C ARG A 28 -39.50 53.17 -14.90
N ALA A 29 -39.43 54.46 -14.57
CA ALA A 29 -38.67 55.46 -15.33
C ALA A 29 -37.16 55.13 -15.43
N PRO A 30 -36.58 54.98 -16.65
CA PRO A 30 -35.17 54.63 -16.80
C PRO A 30 -34.17 55.78 -16.60
N PHE A 31 -34.64 57.02 -16.39
CA PHE A 31 -33.81 58.23 -16.57
C PHE A 31 -33.80 59.14 -15.35
N GLN A 32 -32.72 59.06 -14.55
CA GLN A 32 -32.38 60.15 -13.64
C GLN A 32 -31.79 61.33 -14.44
N SER A 33 -32.56 62.42 -14.54
CA SER A 33 -32.13 63.78 -14.96
C SER A 33 -31.28 63.91 -16.24
N VAL A 34 -31.75 64.75 -17.18
CA VAL A 34 -31.00 65.16 -18.38
C VAL A 34 -29.60 65.73 -18.04
N LYS A 35 -29.40 66.24 -16.83
CA LYS A 35 -28.09 66.73 -16.33
C LYS A 35 -27.03 65.62 -16.19
N ALA A 36 -27.43 64.36 -15.97
CA ALA A 36 -26.49 63.23 -15.83
C ALA A 36 -25.97 62.73 -17.19
N ALA A 37 -26.81 62.71 -18.22
CA ALA A 37 -26.44 62.23 -19.55
C ALA A 37 -25.33 63.08 -20.22
N VAL A 38 -25.23 64.36 -19.87
CA VAL A 38 -24.18 65.28 -20.37
C VAL A 38 -22.80 64.95 -19.77
N SER A 39 -22.73 64.43 -18.54
CA SER A 39 -21.48 64.00 -17.89
C SER A 39 -20.96 62.63 -18.33
N LEU A 40 -21.63 61.96 -19.28
CA LEU A 40 -21.17 60.70 -19.86
C LEU A 40 -20.36 60.87 -21.17
N PHE A 41 -20.31 62.09 -21.73
CA PHE A 41 -19.64 62.37 -23.01
C PHE A 41 -18.61 63.53 -22.98
N GLY A 42 -18.40 64.14 -21.82
CA GLY A 42 -17.16 64.81 -21.43
C GLY A 42 -16.87 64.40 -19.98
N GLU A 43 -15.65 64.11 -19.55
CA GLU A 43 -14.30 64.55 -19.98
C GLU A 43 -13.34 63.35 -19.75
N VAL A 44 -12.17 63.14 -20.39
CA VAL A 44 -10.89 63.87 -20.22
C VAL A 44 -9.85 63.30 -21.20
N VAL A 45 -9.10 64.16 -21.90
CA VAL A 45 -7.72 63.87 -22.34
C VAL A 45 -6.82 65.04 -21.93
N SER A 46 -6.53 65.12 -20.64
CA SER A 46 -5.65 66.15 -20.06
C SER A 46 -4.19 65.79 -20.27
N ARG A 47 -3.61 66.16 -21.42
CA ARG A 47 -2.15 66.32 -21.53
C ARG A 47 -1.77 67.75 -21.18
N GLY A 48 -1.65 68.04 -19.88
CA GLY A 48 -1.23 69.35 -19.36
C GLY A 48 0.12 69.79 -19.94
N GLY A 49 0.23 71.08 -20.31
CA GLY A 49 1.33 71.51 -21.19
C GLY A 49 1.67 73.02 -21.21
N LYS A 50 1.27 73.79 -20.18
CA LYS A 50 1.56 75.24 -19.98
C LYS A 50 0.85 76.23 -20.91
N THR A 51 0.02 77.11 -20.34
CA THR A 51 0.11 78.58 -20.45
C THR A 51 -0.82 79.22 -19.41
N ALA A 52 -0.31 79.64 -18.25
CA ALA A 52 -1.09 80.35 -17.23
C ALA A 52 -0.21 81.17 -16.27
N SER A 53 0.36 82.29 -16.74
CA SER A 53 0.88 83.36 -15.88
C SER A 53 1.07 84.65 -16.68
N SER A 54 0.27 85.69 -16.41
CA SER A 54 0.50 87.04 -16.93
C SER A 54 1.77 87.66 -16.33
N PRO A 55 2.35 88.66 -17.01
CA PRO A 55 2.21 90.04 -16.51
C PRO A 55 1.42 90.88 -17.52
N ALA A 56 0.44 91.71 -17.15
CA ALA A 56 0.42 92.73 -16.09
C ALA A 56 1.23 93.99 -16.45
N ASN A 57 0.61 95.15 -16.24
CA ASN A 57 1.21 96.47 -16.44
C ASN A 57 2.25 96.78 -15.33
N ALA A 58 3.13 97.73 -15.61
CA ALA A 58 4.10 98.37 -14.71
C ALA A 58 5.38 97.60 -14.28
N ASN A 59 6.47 97.97 -14.98
CA ASN A 59 7.72 98.50 -14.39
C ASN A 59 8.96 97.58 -14.18
N ALA A 60 10.14 98.20 -14.37
CA ALA A 60 11.50 97.86 -13.90
C ALA A 60 12.31 96.64 -14.45
N ASN A 61 13.24 96.97 -15.36
CA ASN A 61 14.70 96.69 -15.29
C ASN A 61 15.35 95.31 -15.69
N ALA A 62 15.92 95.30 -16.91
CA ALA A 62 17.25 94.79 -17.33
C ALA A 62 17.73 93.31 -17.20
N ASN A 63 18.53 92.93 -18.23
CA ASN A 63 19.60 91.90 -18.32
C ASN A 63 19.30 90.44 -18.75
N SER A 64 20.34 89.85 -19.35
CA SER A 64 20.49 88.51 -19.98
C SER A 64 21.83 87.88 -19.45
N PRO A 65 22.37 86.71 -19.88
CA PRO A 65 22.01 85.81 -20.99
C PRO A 65 22.04 84.29 -20.65
N ALA A 66 22.23 83.44 -21.67
CA ALA A 66 22.03 81.99 -21.70
C ALA A 66 23.29 81.10 -21.45
N ASN A 67 23.10 79.77 -21.60
CA ASN A 67 24.00 78.76 -22.24
C ASN A 67 24.56 77.62 -21.35
N ALA A 68 24.37 76.34 -21.78
CA ALA A 68 25.16 75.15 -21.41
C ALA A 68 24.82 73.92 -22.29
N THR A 69 25.77 73.01 -22.53
CA THR A 69 25.67 71.83 -23.43
C THR A 69 25.75 70.46 -22.70
N PRO A 70 25.31 69.34 -23.32
CA PRO A 70 25.17 68.03 -22.64
C PRO A 70 26.38 67.09 -22.82
N VAL A 71 26.64 66.20 -21.84
CA VAL A 71 27.78 65.25 -21.87
C VAL A 71 27.44 63.87 -21.24
N LYS A 72 27.53 62.81 -22.07
CA LYS A 72 27.81 61.37 -21.77
C LYS A 72 27.03 60.63 -20.65
N LYS A 73 26.45 59.48 -21.03
CA LYS A 73 26.82 58.14 -20.49
C LYS A 73 26.44 57.04 -21.50
N LYS A 74 27.27 55.99 -21.60
CA LYS A 74 27.31 55.06 -22.76
C LYS A 74 27.03 53.58 -22.40
N LEU A 75 26.44 53.31 -21.23
CA LEU A 75 26.24 51.95 -20.69
C LEU A 75 24.77 51.51 -20.63
N SER A 76 23.85 52.33 -21.15
CA SER A 76 22.41 51.99 -21.24
C SER A 76 21.97 51.64 -22.67
N LEU A 77 22.88 51.71 -23.65
CA LEU A 77 22.54 51.78 -25.08
C LEU A 77 21.88 50.51 -25.62
N GLU A 78 22.25 49.34 -25.10
CA GLU A 78 21.91 48.03 -25.65
C GLU A 78 20.54 47.55 -25.15
N ASN A 79 20.27 47.58 -23.84
CA ASN A 79 18.91 47.40 -23.32
C ASN A 79 17.96 48.48 -23.88
N ASN A 80 18.40 49.75 -23.97
CA ASN A 80 17.59 50.78 -24.64
C ASN A 80 17.42 50.53 -26.15
N ALA A 81 18.23 49.71 -26.81
CA ALA A 81 18.00 49.34 -28.20
C ALA A 81 16.84 48.35 -28.29
N LEU A 82 16.88 47.26 -27.51
CA LEU A 82 15.81 46.27 -27.43
C LEU A 82 14.48 46.85 -26.91
N ASP A 83 14.52 47.73 -25.90
CA ASP A 83 13.32 48.44 -25.42
C ASP A 83 12.73 49.34 -26.52
N LYS A 84 13.57 50.05 -27.29
CA LYS A 84 13.10 50.91 -28.38
C LYS A 84 12.64 50.12 -29.59
N GLU A 85 13.26 48.98 -29.89
CA GLU A 85 12.84 48.06 -30.95
C GLU A 85 11.48 47.43 -30.61
N THR A 86 11.28 47.02 -29.36
CA THR A 86 9.99 46.55 -28.84
C THR A 86 8.93 47.67 -28.89
N GLN A 87 9.27 48.90 -28.48
CA GLN A 87 8.37 50.05 -28.61
C GLN A 87 8.08 50.41 -30.07
N LEU A 88 9.03 50.26 -30.98
CA LEU A 88 8.87 50.49 -32.42
C LEU A 88 7.93 49.43 -33.02
N LEU A 89 8.09 48.16 -32.68
CA LEU A 89 7.19 47.07 -33.10
C LEU A 89 5.76 47.28 -32.57
N LEU A 90 5.60 47.71 -31.32
CA LEU A 90 4.29 48.08 -30.76
C LEU A 90 3.69 49.29 -31.50
N ALA A 91 4.44 50.37 -31.68
CA ALA A 91 4.00 51.55 -32.43
C ALA A 91 3.65 51.22 -33.90
N GLN A 92 4.37 50.29 -34.54
CA GLN A 92 4.10 49.83 -35.90
C GLN A 92 2.84 48.95 -35.97
N LYS A 93 2.58 48.14 -34.94
CA LYS A 93 1.32 47.38 -34.78
C LYS A 93 0.13 48.32 -34.56
N GLU A 94 0.28 49.35 -33.73
CA GLU A 94 -0.72 50.40 -33.52
C GLU A 94 -0.96 51.22 -34.79
N LEU A 95 0.09 51.64 -35.49
CA LEU A 95 0.02 52.33 -36.78
C LEU A 95 -0.75 51.50 -37.82
N ASN A 96 -0.51 50.18 -37.88
CA ASN A 96 -1.26 49.30 -38.79
C ASN A 96 -2.73 49.13 -38.37
N LYS A 97 -3.03 49.07 -37.07
CA LYS A 97 -4.43 49.10 -36.56
C LYS A 97 -5.14 50.41 -36.91
N ILE A 98 -4.45 51.55 -36.76
CA ILE A 98 -4.96 52.87 -37.12
C ILE A 98 -5.17 53.00 -38.65
N LYS A 99 -4.28 52.45 -39.48
CA LYS A 99 -4.49 52.35 -40.94
C LYS A 99 -5.74 51.55 -41.30
N GLN A 100 -5.92 50.37 -40.70
CA GLN A 100 -7.10 49.52 -40.94
C GLN A 100 -8.41 50.22 -40.51
N GLN A 101 -8.37 50.98 -39.40
CA GLN A 101 -9.49 51.82 -38.96
C GLN A 101 -9.72 53.03 -39.89
N LEU A 102 -8.66 53.61 -40.46
CA LEU A 102 -8.76 54.68 -41.44
C LEU A 102 -9.36 54.18 -42.77
N GLU A 103 -8.99 52.99 -43.24
CA GLU A 103 -9.55 52.36 -44.44
C GLU A 103 -11.03 51.99 -44.25
N SER A 104 -11.42 51.48 -43.08
CA SER A 104 -12.85 51.22 -42.78
C SER A 104 -13.65 52.52 -42.64
N ALA A 105 -13.06 53.59 -42.09
CA ALA A 105 -13.67 54.94 -42.08
C ALA A 105 -13.76 55.58 -43.47
N GLN A 106 -12.77 55.35 -44.35
CA GLN A 106 -12.79 55.86 -45.73
C GLN A 106 -13.81 55.11 -46.60
N THR A 107 -13.89 53.78 -46.49
CA THR A 107 -14.87 52.97 -47.25
C THR A 107 -16.30 53.23 -46.80
N THR A 108 -16.56 53.40 -45.49
CA THR A 108 -17.87 53.84 -44.99
C THR A 108 -18.23 55.26 -45.43
N LYS A 109 -17.28 56.21 -45.39
CA LYS A 109 -17.47 57.57 -45.94
C LYS A 109 -17.78 57.54 -47.45
N ALA A 110 -17.08 56.72 -48.23
CA ALA A 110 -17.32 56.58 -49.67
C ALA A 110 -18.72 56.01 -49.96
N ARG A 111 -19.16 55.02 -49.19
CA ARG A 111 -20.52 54.47 -49.26
C ARG A 111 -21.58 55.55 -48.96
N ALA A 112 -21.43 56.28 -47.85
CA ALA A 112 -22.35 57.34 -47.45
C ALA A 112 -22.41 58.50 -48.47
N LEU A 113 -21.30 58.84 -49.13
CA LEU A 113 -21.29 59.83 -50.21
C LEU A 113 -22.04 59.35 -51.46
N ASN A 114 -21.90 58.07 -51.84
CA ASN A 114 -22.65 57.47 -52.95
C ASN A 114 -24.15 57.41 -52.65
N GLU A 115 -24.53 57.04 -51.42
CA GLU A 115 -25.92 57.05 -50.94
C GLU A 115 -26.52 58.46 -50.91
N LEU A 116 -25.77 59.47 -50.44
CA LEU A 116 -26.16 60.88 -50.50
C LEU A 116 -26.32 61.38 -51.94
N GLU A 117 -25.47 60.95 -52.87
CA GLU A 117 -25.58 61.34 -54.28
C GLU A 117 -26.79 60.68 -54.96
N LYS A 118 -27.07 59.40 -54.65
CA LYS A 118 -28.31 58.72 -55.07
C LYS A 118 -29.55 59.43 -54.52
N ALA A 119 -29.56 59.80 -53.24
CA ALA A 119 -30.65 60.55 -52.61
C ALA A 119 -30.85 61.93 -53.24
N LYS A 120 -29.77 62.64 -53.62
CA LYS A 120 -29.87 63.89 -54.39
C LYS A 120 -30.49 63.68 -55.76
N ARG A 121 -30.11 62.62 -56.50
CA ARG A 121 -30.72 62.29 -57.80
C ARG A 121 -32.21 61.96 -57.67
N THR A 122 -32.63 61.18 -56.68
CA THR A 122 -34.06 60.85 -56.50
C THR A 122 -34.87 62.07 -56.05
N VAL A 123 -34.34 62.95 -55.19
CA VAL A 123 -34.99 64.22 -54.85
C VAL A 123 -35.13 65.14 -56.08
N GLN A 124 -34.14 65.19 -56.96
CA GLN A 124 -34.23 65.96 -58.21
C GLN A 124 -35.29 65.38 -59.16
N ASP A 125 -35.31 64.07 -59.38
CA ASP A 125 -36.31 63.37 -60.21
C ASP A 125 -37.74 63.52 -59.66
N LEU A 126 -37.93 63.39 -58.35
CA LEU A 126 -39.23 63.65 -57.72
C LEU A 126 -39.65 65.11 -57.84
N ASN A 127 -38.72 66.07 -57.77
CA ASN A 127 -39.01 67.49 -57.92
C ASN A 127 -39.34 67.87 -59.37
N THR A 128 -38.69 67.28 -60.39
CA THR A 128 -39.07 67.50 -61.79
C THR A 128 -40.45 66.90 -62.07
N LYS A 129 -40.72 65.67 -61.61
CA LYS A 129 -42.05 65.02 -61.71
C LYS A 129 -43.13 65.85 -61.03
N LEU A 130 -42.90 66.32 -59.80
CA LEU A 130 -43.82 67.19 -59.06
C LEU A 130 -44.10 68.50 -59.83
N LYS A 131 -43.07 69.10 -60.42
CA LYS A 131 -43.24 70.30 -61.26
C LYS A 131 -44.09 69.99 -62.50
N THR A 132 -43.80 68.93 -63.25
CA THR A 132 -44.59 68.53 -64.43
C THR A 132 -46.06 68.27 -64.08
N VAL A 133 -46.34 67.62 -62.94
CA VAL A 133 -47.71 67.41 -62.44
C VAL A 133 -48.38 68.73 -62.03
N SER A 134 -47.65 69.65 -61.40
CA SER A 134 -48.14 70.99 -61.05
C SER A 134 -48.47 71.83 -62.31
N ASP A 135 -47.58 71.85 -63.29
CA ASP A 135 -47.75 72.60 -64.53
C ASP A 135 -48.91 72.02 -65.37
N SER A 136 -49.03 70.69 -65.44
CA SER A 136 -50.17 69.99 -66.04
C SER A 136 -51.49 70.31 -65.34
N LYS A 137 -51.51 70.30 -63.99
CA LYS A 137 -52.68 70.72 -63.20
C LYS A 137 -53.08 72.17 -63.49
N GLN A 138 -52.12 73.08 -63.64
CA GLN A 138 -52.40 74.49 -63.99
C GLN A 138 -52.95 74.65 -65.41
N LEU A 139 -52.52 73.84 -66.37
CA LEU A 139 -53.11 73.80 -67.71
C LEU A 139 -54.56 73.30 -67.64
N ALA A 140 -54.81 72.16 -67.01
CA ALA A 140 -56.16 71.61 -66.85
C ALA A 140 -57.14 72.58 -66.15
N ILE A 141 -56.66 73.37 -65.17
CA ILE A 141 -57.47 74.43 -64.54
C ILE A 141 -57.79 75.55 -65.55
N LYS A 142 -56.80 76.05 -66.30
CA LYS A 142 -57.02 77.10 -67.32
C LYS A 142 -57.95 76.64 -68.43
N ASP A 143 -57.86 75.39 -68.85
CA ASP A 143 -58.72 74.82 -69.88
C ASP A 143 -60.16 74.62 -69.36
N ALA A 144 -60.33 74.16 -68.11
CA ALA A 144 -61.63 74.12 -67.46
C ALA A 144 -62.24 75.53 -67.27
N GLU A 145 -61.43 76.55 -66.97
CA GLU A 145 -61.87 77.95 -66.93
C GLU A 145 -62.25 78.49 -68.31
N GLN A 146 -61.50 78.15 -69.37
CA GLN A 146 -61.89 78.48 -70.74
C GLN A 146 -63.20 77.81 -71.15
N VAL A 147 -63.39 76.52 -70.85
CA VAL A 147 -64.65 75.79 -71.09
C VAL A 147 -65.79 76.45 -70.33
N LYS A 148 -65.58 76.84 -69.06
CA LYS A 148 -66.57 77.57 -68.24
C LYS A 148 -66.92 78.95 -68.81
N ILE A 149 -65.96 79.67 -69.41
CA ILE A 149 -66.20 80.94 -70.12
C ILE A 149 -66.94 80.70 -71.45
N ARG A 150 -66.59 79.67 -72.22
CA ARG A 150 -67.28 79.29 -73.47
C ARG A 150 -68.73 78.86 -73.19
N ALA A 151 -68.95 78.06 -72.15
CA ALA A 151 -70.27 77.63 -71.71
C ALA A 151 -71.17 78.83 -71.35
N LYS A 152 -70.65 79.79 -70.57
CA LYS A 152 -71.38 81.05 -70.26
C LYS A 152 -71.70 81.86 -71.51
N LYS A 153 -70.77 82.00 -72.45
CA LYS A 153 -71.04 82.70 -73.72
C LYS A 153 -72.11 82.00 -74.56
N LEU A 154 -72.11 80.67 -74.60
CA LEU A 154 -73.16 79.89 -75.26
C LEU A 154 -74.51 80.01 -74.55
N GLU A 155 -74.52 80.11 -73.22
CA GLU A 155 -75.71 80.35 -72.39
C GLU A 155 -76.29 81.76 -72.62
N GLU A 156 -75.43 82.78 -72.68
CA GLU A 156 -75.78 84.17 -73.04
C GLU A 156 -76.34 84.25 -74.46
N VAL A 157 -75.67 83.65 -75.46
CA VAL A 157 -76.15 83.61 -76.87
C VAL A 157 -77.51 82.91 -76.97
N LYS A 158 -77.69 81.80 -76.24
CA LYS A 158 -78.94 81.02 -76.21
C LYS A 158 -80.11 81.76 -75.54
N SER A 159 -79.85 82.88 -74.86
CA SER A 159 -80.90 83.73 -74.25
C SER A 159 -81.47 84.80 -75.20
N ARG A 160 -80.95 84.96 -76.43
CA ARG A 160 -81.33 86.05 -77.34
C ARG A 160 -81.73 85.61 -78.76
N GLU A 161 -82.94 85.06 -78.84
CA GLU A 161 -83.75 84.75 -80.05
C GLU A 161 -83.21 83.69 -81.05
N PRO A 162 -84.09 83.04 -81.86
CA PRO A 162 -83.76 81.75 -82.47
C PRO A 162 -83.99 81.70 -84.01
N ILE A 163 -83.02 82.14 -84.81
CA ILE A 163 -82.97 81.87 -86.26
C ILE A 163 -81.56 81.42 -86.68
N GLU A 164 -81.36 80.10 -86.77
CA GLU A 164 -80.74 79.37 -87.90
C GLU A 164 -80.55 77.88 -87.53
N GLY A 165 -81.36 77.00 -88.12
CA GLY A 165 -81.63 75.63 -87.62
C GLY A 165 -80.52 74.58 -87.75
N GLY A 166 -79.24 74.98 -87.88
CA GLY A 166 -78.13 74.06 -88.14
C GLY A 166 -76.87 74.24 -87.29
N ALA A 167 -76.57 75.42 -86.78
CA ALA A 167 -75.35 75.70 -86.00
C ALA A 167 -75.46 75.16 -84.56
N TRP A 168 -76.36 75.77 -83.76
CA TRP A 168 -76.58 75.45 -82.35
C TRP A 168 -76.77 73.96 -82.03
N LYS A 169 -77.41 73.19 -82.93
CA LYS A 169 -77.60 71.75 -82.73
C LYS A 169 -76.29 70.96 -82.89
N ARG A 170 -75.44 71.33 -83.86
CA ARG A 170 -74.09 70.75 -84.00
C ARG A 170 -73.22 71.12 -82.80
N GLU A 171 -73.31 72.35 -82.30
CA GLU A 171 -72.60 72.79 -81.09
C GLU A 171 -73.07 72.05 -79.83
N LEU A 172 -74.38 71.86 -79.65
CA LEU A 172 -74.93 71.08 -78.54
C LEU A 172 -74.49 69.61 -78.59
N ASP A 173 -74.59 68.98 -79.77
CA ASP A 173 -74.20 67.58 -79.93
C ASP A 173 -72.66 67.39 -79.93
N HIS A 174 -71.88 68.45 -80.21
CA HIS A 174 -70.43 68.51 -80.01
C HIS A 174 -70.07 68.62 -78.52
N ALA A 175 -70.66 69.57 -77.79
CA ALA A 175 -70.44 69.74 -76.35
C ALA A 175 -70.89 68.49 -75.55
N ARG A 176 -71.94 67.79 -76.01
CA ARG A 176 -72.33 66.47 -75.47
C ARG A 176 -71.25 65.41 -75.69
N LYS A 177 -70.65 65.34 -76.89
CA LYS A 177 -69.55 64.40 -77.17
C LYS A 177 -68.30 64.71 -76.33
N GLU A 178 -67.96 65.99 -76.17
CA GLU A 178 -66.87 66.42 -75.28
C GLU A 178 -67.16 66.07 -73.81
N TYR A 179 -68.39 66.27 -73.34
CA TYR A 179 -68.79 65.85 -71.99
C TYR A 179 -68.74 64.33 -71.80
N THR A 180 -69.24 63.54 -72.76
CA THR A 180 -69.13 62.07 -72.71
C THR A 180 -67.67 61.61 -72.72
N ALA A 181 -66.82 62.20 -73.57
CA ALA A 181 -65.39 61.89 -73.62
C ALA A 181 -64.70 62.18 -72.28
N THR A 182 -64.84 63.40 -71.75
CA THR A 182 -64.24 63.81 -70.47
C THR A 182 -64.77 63.02 -69.27
N VAL A 183 -66.03 62.54 -69.30
CA VAL A 183 -66.54 61.58 -68.30
C VAL A 183 -65.86 60.22 -68.43
N THR A 184 -65.69 59.68 -69.64
CA THR A 184 -64.97 58.41 -69.83
C THR A 184 -63.48 58.49 -69.46
N GLU A 185 -62.82 59.62 -69.73
CA GLU A 185 -61.45 59.90 -69.28
C GLU A 185 -61.36 59.99 -67.75
N LEU A 186 -62.33 60.65 -67.11
CA LEU A 186 -62.43 60.75 -65.65
C LEU A 186 -62.65 59.38 -65.00
N ASP A 187 -63.46 58.51 -65.59
CA ASP A 187 -63.70 57.16 -65.07
C ASP A 187 -62.49 56.22 -65.30
N ALA A 188 -61.78 56.35 -66.42
CA ALA A 188 -60.49 55.68 -66.61
C ALA A 188 -59.45 56.16 -65.58
N ALA A 189 -59.38 57.46 -65.30
CA ALA A 189 -58.49 58.02 -64.28
C ALA A 189 -58.83 57.54 -62.85
N LYS A 190 -60.11 57.31 -62.53
CA LYS A 190 -60.53 56.68 -61.25
C LYS A 190 -60.09 55.21 -61.17
N GLN A 191 -60.16 54.46 -62.28
CA GLN A 191 -59.72 53.07 -62.33
C GLN A 191 -58.21 52.96 -62.13
N GLU A 192 -57.40 53.74 -62.85
CA GLU A 192 -55.95 53.77 -62.64
C GLU A 192 -55.57 54.28 -61.24
N LEU A 193 -56.27 55.28 -60.67
CA LEU A 193 -56.07 55.69 -59.28
C LEU A 193 -56.38 54.57 -58.27
N THR A 194 -57.36 53.71 -58.55
CA THR A 194 -57.71 52.57 -57.69
C THR A 194 -56.66 51.47 -57.77
N LYS A 195 -56.18 51.18 -58.98
CA LYS A 195 -55.09 50.24 -59.25
C LYS A 195 -53.78 50.69 -58.60
N ILE A 196 -53.40 51.97 -58.74
CA ILE A 196 -52.21 52.56 -58.09
C ILE A 196 -52.27 52.43 -56.55
N ARG A 197 -53.47 52.47 -55.94
CA ARG A 197 -53.64 52.19 -54.50
C ARG A 197 -53.38 50.72 -54.18
N GLN A 198 -53.96 49.80 -54.94
CA GLN A 198 -53.74 48.35 -54.76
C GLN A 198 -52.25 47.99 -54.95
N ASP A 199 -51.59 48.55 -55.97
CA ASP A 199 -50.16 48.38 -56.22
C ASP A 199 -49.31 48.95 -55.07
N PHE A 200 -49.72 50.09 -54.48
CA PHE A 200 -49.04 50.70 -53.33
C PHE A 200 -49.21 49.88 -52.05
N ASP A 201 -50.42 49.41 -51.75
CA ASP A 201 -50.72 48.60 -50.58
C ASP A 201 -49.98 47.25 -50.65
N ALA A 202 -49.99 46.58 -51.81
CA ALA A 202 -49.22 45.35 -52.04
C ALA A 202 -47.69 45.59 -51.94
N ALA A 203 -47.18 46.72 -52.43
CA ALA A 203 -45.77 47.09 -52.27
C ALA A 203 -45.40 47.38 -50.80
N LEU A 204 -46.34 47.90 -50.00
CA LEU A 204 -46.16 48.14 -48.57
C LEU A 204 -46.18 46.82 -47.77
N GLU A 205 -47.07 45.89 -48.08
CA GLU A 205 -47.07 44.53 -47.51
C GLU A 205 -45.78 43.78 -47.85
N ALA A 206 -45.36 43.78 -49.12
CA ALA A 206 -44.10 43.16 -49.55
C ALA A 206 -42.88 43.75 -48.84
N LYS A 207 -42.87 45.07 -48.60
CA LYS A 207 -41.82 45.76 -47.83
C LYS A 207 -41.81 45.34 -46.36
N LEU A 208 -42.97 45.16 -45.73
CA LEU A 208 -43.07 44.69 -44.35
C LEU A 208 -42.60 43.23 -44.22
N ALA A 209 -43.00 42.36 -45.14
CA ALA A 209 -42.52 40.97 -45.20
C ALA A 209 -40.99 40.90 -45.39
N ALA A 210 -40.43 41.72 -46.29
CA ALA A 210 -38.98 41.81 -46.48
C ALA A 210 -38.23 42.28 -45.23
N PHE A 211 -38.79 43.21 -44.44
CA PHE A 211 -38.21 43.61 -43.16
C PHE A 211 -38.29 42.50 -42.10
N GLN A 212 -39.38 41.73 -42.05
CA GLN A 212 -39.50 40.58 -41.14
C GLN A 212 -38.46 39.51 -41.47
N GLN A 213 -38.34 39.11 -42.74
CA GLN A 213 -37.34 38.16 -43.21
C GLN A 213 -35.90 38.66 -42.97
N ALA A 214 -35.62 39.95 -43.18
CA ALA A 214 -34.31 40.53 -42.87
C ALA A 214 -33.98 40.48 -41.36
N ALA A 215 -34.98 40.73 -40.50
CA ALA A 215 -34.82 40.64 -39.05
C ALA A 215 -34.65 39.18 -38.56
N GLU A 216 -35.27 38.22 -39.24
CA GLU A 216 -35.09 36.77 -38.99
C GLU A 216 -33.71 36.29 -39.43
N ALA A 217 -33.28 36.67 -40.63
CA ALA A 217 -31.93 36.41 -41.14
C ALA A 217 -30.86 37.00 -40.22
N GLN A 218 -31.04 38.24 -39.73
CA GLN A 218 -30.13 38.87 -38.77
C GLN A 218 -30.11 38.13 -37.42
N ARG A 219 -31.28 37.71 -36.91
CA ARG A 219 -31.35 36.90 -35.67
C ARG A 219 -30.64 35.55 -35.82
N SER A 220 -30.83 34.86 -36.95
CA SER A 220 -30.12 33.61 -37.27
C SER A 220 -28.61 33.84 -37.41
N ALA A 221 -28.19 34.91 -38.10
CA ALA A 221 -26.77 35.26 -38.25
C ALA A 221 -26.09 35.56 -36.90
N ASN A 222 -26.78 36.25 -35.98
CA ASN A 222 -26.29 36.50 -34.63
C ASN A 222 -26.10 35.18 -33.86
N VAL A 223 -27.11 34.31 -33.81
CA VAL A 223 -27.04 33.01 -33.11
C VAL A 223 -25.92 32.13 -33.70
N ASN A 224 -25.75 32.11 -35.02
CA ASN A 224 -24.68 31.37 -35.67
C ASN A 224 -23.29 31.95 -35.34
N SER A 225 -23.16 33.28 -35.29
CA SER A 225 -21.95 33.98 -34.84
C SER A 225 -21.60 33.62 -33.40
N ASP A 226 -22.58 33.60 -32.49
CA ASP A 226 -22.37 33.26 -31.09
C ASP A 226 -21.97 31.79 -30.90
N ARG A 227 -22.56 30.85 -31.65
CA ARG A 227 -22.12 29.45 -31.63
C ARG A 227 -20.71 29.25 -32.23
N VAL A 228 -20.32 30.03 -33.25
CA VAL A 228 -18.94 30.04 -33.77
C VAL A 228 -17.97 30.61 -32.73
N ASN A 229 -18.35 31.65 -32.00
CA ASN A 229 -17.53 32.20 -30.90
C ASN A 229 -17.38 31.21 -29.74
N GLU A 230 -18.40 30.39 -29.47
CA GLU A 230 -18.36 29.32 -28.47
C GLU A 230 -17.47 28.15 -28.90
N LEU A 231 -17.68 27.61 -30.10
CA LEU A 231 -16.80 26.60 -30.72
C LEU A 231 -15.33 27.05 -30.76
N SER A 232 -15.07 28.34 -31.02
CA SER A 232 -13.71 28.89 -31.03
C SER A 232 -13.05 28.86 -29.64
N LYS A 233 -13.83 28.99 -28.55
CA LYS A 233 -13.34 28.83 -27.17
C LYS A 233 -13.10 27.36 -26.83
N GLU A 234 -14.02 26.46 -27.23
CA GLU A 234 -13.86 25.01 -27.07
C GLU A 234 -12.56 24.54 -27.75
N VAL A 235 -12.34 24.93 -29.01
CA VAL A 235 -11.13 24.60 -29.78
C VAL A 235 -9.87 25.19 -29.14
N ALA A 236 -9.90 26.43 -28.66
CA ALA A 236 -8.76 27.04 -27.97
C ALA A 236 -8.42 26.32 -26.65
N ALA A 237 -9.44 25.89 -25.88
CA ALA A 237 -9.24 25.11 -24.66
C ALA A 237 -8.67 23.71 -24.95
N MET A 238 -9.15 23.05 -26.01
CA MET A 238 -8.61 21.77 -26.49
C MET A 238 -7.16 21.91 -26.99
N GLN A 239 -6.81 23.01 -27.66
CA GLN A 239 -5.43 23.28 -28.08
C GLN A 239 -4.51 23.46 -26.85
N GLY A 240 -4.95 24.22 -25.85
CA GLY A 240 -4.20 24.39 -24.59
C GLY A 240 -4.01 23.08 -23.81
N SER A 241 -5.01 22.21 -23.74
CA SER A 241 -4.86 20.89 -23.09
C SER A 241 -3.98 19.93 -23.88
N ILE A 242 -4.01 19.98 -25.21
CA ILE A 242 -3.07 19.24 -26.08
C ILE A 242 -1.63 19.73 -25.89
N GLU A 243 -1.40 21.03 -25.70
CA GLU A 243 -0.08 21.58 -25.40
C GLU A 243 0.42 21.15 -24.01
N GLN A 244 -0.44 21.21 -22.98
CA GLN A 244 -0.13 20.69 -21.64
C GLN A 244 0.20 19.18 -21.67
N LEU A 245 -0.57 18.38 -22.41
CA LEU A 245 -0.33 16.95 -22.56
C LEU A 245 1.00 16.65 -23.27
N LYS A 246 1.37 17.44 -24.28
CA LYS A 246 2.68 17.34 -24.95
C LYS A 246 3.83 17.64 -23.99
N LEU A 247 3.71 18.70 -23.19
CA LEU A 247 4.72 19.06 -22.19
C LEU A 247 4.87 17.97 -21.12
N ALA A 248 3.75 17.46 -20.58
CA ALA A 248 3.75 16.35 -19.63
C ALA A 248 4.35 15.06 -20.23
N SER A 249 4.04 14.75 -21.50
CA SER A 249 4.62 13.60 -22.21
C SER A 249 6.13 13.75 -22.45
N GLN A 250 6.62 14.96 -22.75
CA GLN A 250 8.06 15.23 -22.89
C GLN A 250 8.78 15.13 -21.54
N GLN A 251 8.18 15.66 -20.46
CA GLN A 251 8.71 15.51 -19.10
C GLN A 251 8.79 14.04 -18.70
N ALA A 252 7.73 13.25 -18.88
CA ALA A 252 7.72 11.83 -18.58
C ALA A 252 8.76 11.04 -19.39
N GLN A 253 8.99 11.38 -20.66
CA GLN A 253 10.06 10.80 -21.48
C GLN A 253 11.46 11.16 -20.96
N GLN A 254 11.67 12.40 -20.49
CA GLN A 254 12.94 12.82 -19.90
C GLN A 254 13.20 12.13 -18.54
N GLU A 255 12.17 12.00 -17.70
CA GLU A 255 12.25 11.29 -16.42
C GLU A 255 12.52 9.79 -16.64
N GLN A 256 11.87 9.17 -17.62
CA GLN A 256 12.16 7.79 -18.05
C GLN A 256 13.61 7.64 -18.54
N ALA A 257 14.10 8.57 -19.36
CA ALA A 257 15.48 8.55 -19.85
C ALA A 257 16.51 8.70 -18.71
N ASN A 258 16.24 9.58 -17.75
CA ASN A 258 17.06 9.76 -16.54
C ASN A 258 17.10 8.47 -15.70
N ALA A 259 15.94 7.89 -15.37
CA ALA A 259 15.86 6.67 -14.58
C ALA A 259 16.53 5.45 -15.27
N VAL A 260 16.46 5.37 -16.60
CA VAL A 260 17.20 4.37 -17.38
C VAL A 260 18.71 4.62 -17.32
N ALA A 261 19.16 5.87 -17.40
CA ALA A 261 20.59 6.22 -17.28
C ALA A 261 21.15 5.92 -15.88
N GLU A 262 20.39 6.24 -14.82
CA GLU A 262 20.72 5.90 -13.43
C GLU A 262 20.81 4.39 -13.22
N LYS A 263 19.80 3.63 -13.69
CA LYS A 263 19.82 2.15 -13.65
C LYS A 263 21.03 1.58 -14.39
N GLN A 264 21.41 2.14 -15.55
CA GLN A 264 22.62 1.74 -16.26
C GLN A 264 23.90 2.09 -15.48
N ALA A 265 23.95 3.24 -14.80
CA ALA A 265 25.10 3.61 -13.97
C ALA A 265 25.27 2.65 -12.77
N HIS A 266 24.17 2.30 -12.08
CA HIS A 266 24.18 1.30 -11.01
C HIS A 266 24.58 -0.10 -11.50
N LEU A 267 24.12 -0.54 -12.68
CA LEU A 267 24.56 -1.80 -13.26
C LEU A 267 26.05 -1.80 -13.64
N ARG A 268 26.58 -0.67 -14.15
CA ARG A 268 28.01 -0.53 -14.44
C ARG A 268 28.87 -0.57 -13.17
N SER A 269 28.47 0.12 -12.10
CA SER A 269 29.21 0.09 -10.84
C SER A 269 29.12 -1.26 -10.14
N TYR A 270 27.95 -1.92 -10.15
CA TYR A 270 27.81 -3.29 -9.66
C TYR A 270 28.70 -4.28 -10.43
N ASN A 271 28.68 -4.25 -11.77
CA ASN A 271 29.51 -5.14 -12.58
C ASN A 271 31.01 -4.88 -12.36
N SER A 272 31.44 -3.62 -12.21
CA SER A 272 32.84 -3.30 -11.91
C SER A 272 33.25 -3.78 -10.51
N ALA A 273 32.39 -3.62 -9.50
CA ALA A 273 32.63 -4.13 -8.16
C ALA A 273 32.69 -5.68 -8.13
N LYS A 274 31.79 -6.35 -8.87
CA LYS A 274 31.82 -7.81 -9.07
C LYS A 274 33.15 -8.25 -9.69
N GLN A 275 33.55 -7.62 -10.80
CA GLN A 275 34.80 -7.95 -11.49
C GLN A 275 36.02 -7.78 -10.57
N GLN A 276 36.09 -6.70 -9.79
CA GLN A 276 37.17 -6.50 -8.81
C GLN A 276 37.20 -7.56 -7.69
N VAL A 277 36.04 -8.14 -7.32
CA VAL A 277 35.98 -9.26 -6.36
C VAL A 277 36.40 -10.57 -7.02
N GLU A 278 36.02 -10.81 -8.27
CA GLU A 278 36.44 -11.98 -9.04
C GLU A 278 37.97 -11.95 -9.32
N GLU A 279 38.52 -10.79 -9.67
CA GLU A 279 39.98 -10.57 -9.81
C GLU A 279 40.72 -10.81 -8.49
N LYS A 280 40.23 -10.27 -7.36
CA LYS A 280 40.82 -10.52 -6.04
C LYS A 280 40.75 -11.98 -5.61
N LEU A 281 39.65 -12.68 -5.92
CA LEU A 281 39.49 -14.10 -5.66
C LEU A 281 40.49 -14.94 -6.48
N LEU A 282 40.73 -14.56 -7.74
CA LEU A 282 41.73 -15.22 -8.59
C LEU A 282 43.15 -14.96 -8.09
N SER A 283 43.49 -13.73 -7.70
CA SER A 283 44.80 -13.42 -7.10
C SER A 283 45.03 -14.19 -5.80
N LEU A 284 44.04 -14.25 -4.90
CA LEU A 284 44.16 -14.98 -3.63
C LEU A 284 44.33 -16.50 -3.86
N LYS A 285 43.65 -17.06 -4.87
CA LYS A 285 43.84 -18.46 -5.30
C LYS A 285 45.21 -18.76 -5.93
N LEU A 286 45.91 -17.73 -6.41
CA LEU A 286 47.27 -17.85 -6.97
C LEU A 286 48.35 -17.58 -5.91
N GLU A 287 48.02 -16.86 -4.84
CA GLU A 287 48.87 -16.60 -3.67
C GLU A 287 48.88 -17.78 -2.69
N VAL A 288 47.81 -18.59 -2.66
CA VAL A 288 47.80 -19.91 -2.00
C VAL A 288 48.65 -20.89 -2.82
N ASP A 289 49.82 -21.25 -2.28
CA ASP A 289 50.69 -22.29 -2.82
C ASP A 289 50.00 -23.67 -2.74
N PRO A 290 49.71 -24.32 -3.88
CA PRO A 290 49.04 -25.61 -3.89
C PRO A 290 49.95 -26.75 -3.43
N GLU A 291 51.26 -26.71 -3.71
CA GLU A 291 52.21 -27.75 -3.30
C GLU A 291 52.41 -27.72 -1.78
N LEU A 292 52.45 -26.52 -1.18
CA LEU A 292 52.45 -26.37 0.28
C LEU A 292 51.12 -26.83 0.90
N THR A 293 49.99 -26.57 0.24
CA THR A 293 48.67 -26.99 0.74
C THR A 293 48.53 -28.51 0.73
N GLU A 294 48.83 -29.17 -0.39
CA GLU A 294 48.86 -30.63 -0.49
C GLU A 294 49.89 -31.25 0.46
N SER A 295 51.06 -30.62 0.67
CA SER A 295 52.06 -31.08 1.64
C SER A 295 51.62 -30.97 3.10
N LEU A 296 50.77 -29.98 3.43
CA LEU A 296 50.20 -29.84 4.77
C LEU A 296 49.04 -30.81 5.00
N GLU A 297 48.21 -31.04 3.98
CA GLU A 297 47.11 -32.02 4.01
C GLU A 297 47.67 -33.46 4.12
N ALA A 298 48.70 -33.80 3.34
CA ALA A 298 49.38 -35.10 3.44
C ALA A 298 50.06 -35.34 4.81
N LYS A 299 50.63 -34.30 5.43
CA LYS A 299 51.18 -34.38 6.81
C LYS A 299 50.09 -34.50 7.87
N LEU A 300 48.93 -33.86 7.66
CA LEU A 300 47.79 -34.01 8.55
C LEU A 300 47.26 -35.45 8.51
N GLU A 301 47.17 -36.05 7.32
CA GLU A 301 46.82 -37.47 7.16
C GLU A 301 47.88 -38.39 7.80
N GLU A 302 49.17 -38.17 7.54
CA GLU A 302 50.29 -38.92 8.12
C GLU A 302 50.26 -38.91 9.67
N THR A 303 50.11 -37.72 10.27
CA THR A 303 49.99 -37.59 11.74
C THR A 303 48.68 -38.14 12.30
N THR A 304 47.59 -38.13 11.52
CA THR A 304 46.31 -38.74 11.92
C THR A 304 46.43 -40.26 11.97
N LEU A 305 47.07 -40.87 10.96
CA LEU A 305 47.37 -42.30 10.93
C LEU A 305 48.34 -42.71 12.05
N GLU A 306 49.37 -41.90 12.35
CA GLU A 306 50.26 -42.13 13.50
C GLU A 306 49.49 -42.10 14.83
N ILE A 307 48.57 -41.14 15.00
CA ILE A 307 47.68 -41.06 16.17
C ILE A 307 46.77 -42.29 16.27
N GLU A 308 46.20 -42.79 15.16
CA GLU A 308 45.39 -44.02 15.18
C GLU A 308 46.22 -45.26 15.58
N VAL A 309 47.44 -45.39 15.06
CA VAL A 309 48.37 -46.47 15.43
C VAL A 309 48.71 -46.39 16.93
N LEU A 310 49.09 -45.22 17.44
CA LEU A 310 49.42 -45.02 18.85
C LEU A 310 48.22 -45.29 19.78
N GLN A 311 47.00 -44.88 19.39
CA GLN A 311 45.78 -45.22 20.14
C GLN A 311 45.55 -46.74 20.18
N GLU A 312 45.78 -47.42 19.07
CA GLU A 312 45.59 -48.88 18.97
C GLU A 312 46.69 -49.66 19.71
N GLU A 313 47.92 -49.15 19.75
CA GLU A 313 48.99 -49.68 20.62
C GLU A 313 48.67 -49.45 22.10
N MET A 314 48.17 -48.27 22.49
CA MET A 314 47.70 -48.02 23.86
C MET A 314 46.55 -48.97 24.27
N LYS A 315 45.58 -49.22 23.38
CA LYS A 315 44.50 -50.21 23.59
C LYS A 315 45.07 -51.61 23.83
N LYS A 316 46.05 -52.04 23.03
CA LYS A 316 46.71 -53.36 23.16
C LYS A 316 47.54 -53.47 24.44
N ALA A 317 48.32 -52.44 24.78
CA ALA A 317 49.10 -52.38 26.01
C ALA A 317 48.18 -52.48 27.24
N HIS A 318 47.14 -51.65 27.31
CA HIS A 318 46.14 -51.69 28.37
C HIS A 318 45.42 -53.05 28.46
N ALA A 319 45.12 -53.70 27.33
CA ALA A 319 44.56 -55.06 27.33
C ALA A 319 45.52 -56.08 27.95
N CYS A 320 46.81 -56.04 27.57
CA CYS A 320 47.84 -56.90 28.17
C CYS A 320 48.07 -56.62 29.66
N GLU A 321 48.04 -55.36 30.09
CA GLU A 321 48.10 -54.97 31.50
C GLU A 321 46.87 -55.47 32.28
N MET A 322 45.66 -55.34 31.73
CA MET A 322 44.43 -55.84 32.34
C MET A 322 44.39 -57.38 32.43
N ASP A 323 44.93 -58.09 31.44
CA ASP A 323 45.06 -59.55 31.48
C ASP A 323 46.14 -59.99 32.49
N SER A 324 47.28 -59.29 32.53
CA SER A 324 48.35 -59.51 33.53
C SER A 324 47.84 -59.27 34.96
N MET A 325 47.14 -58.16 35.20
CA MET A 325 46.49 -57.87 36.49
C MET A 325 45.44 -58.93 36.84
N ARG A 326 44.73 -59.50 35.87
CA ARG A 326 43.79 -60.62 36.11
C ARG A 326 44.53 -61.88 36.57
N VAL A 327 45.66 -62.23 35.94
CA VAL A 327 46.50 -63.36 36.36
C VAL A 327 47.04 -63.14 37.77
N VAL A 328 47.65 -61.98 38.04
CA VAL A 328 48.16 -61.63 39.39
C VAL A 328 47.03 -61.62 40.43
N THR A 329 45.81 -61.21 40.07
CA THR A 329 44.64 -61.27 40.96
C THR A 329 44.22 -62.70 41.25
N VAL A 330 44.28 -63.63 40.28
CA VAL A 330 44.01 -65.05 40.51
C VAL A 330 45.09 -65.66 41.41
N GLU A 331 46.37 -65.46 41.08
CA GLU A 331 47.51 -65.94 41.89
C GLU A 331 47.46 -65.40 43.32
N LEU A 332 47.08 -64.13 43.53
CA LEU A 332 46.92 -63.52 44.86
C LEU A 332 45.76 -64.15 45.65
N ASN A 333 44.64 -64.45 45.00
CA ASN A 333 43.50 -65.13 45.64
C ASN A 333 43.84 -66.58 46.00
N GLU A 334 44.56 -67.30 45.12
CA GLU A 334 45.06 -68.65 45.40
C GLU A 334 46.06 -68.66 46.55
N ALA A 335 47.05 -67.74 46.53
CA ALA A 335 48.00 -67.57 47.62
C ALA A 335 47.28 -67.24 48.96
N THR A 336 46.30 -66.34 48.94
CA THR A 336 45.50 -65.98 50.12
C THR A 336 44.68 -67.17 50.64
N LYS A 337 44.11 -67.99 49.75
CA LYS A 337 43.42 -69.24 50.13
C LYS A 337 44.37 -70.24 50.77
N THR A 338 45.54 -70.49 50.18
CA THR A 338 46.53 -71.40 50.78
C THR A 338 47.08 -70.88 52.12
N LEU A 339 47.19 -69.55 52.29
CA LEU A 339 47.57 -68.94 53.57
C LEU A 339 46.49 -69.12 54.64
N GLN A 340 45.20 -69.04 54.27
CA GLN A 340 44.09 -69.35 55.18
C GLN A 340 44.10 -70.84 55.57
N GLU A 341 44.28 -71.75 54.61
CA GLU A 341 44.39 -73.19 54.88
C GLU A 341 45.56 -73.50 55.83
N VAL A 342 46.72 -72.85 55.64
CA VAL A 342 47.88 -72.96 56.55
C VAL A 342 47.59 -72.34 57.93
N ALA A 343 46.79 -71.27 58.03
CA ALA A 343 46.40 -70.68 59.30
C ALA A 343 45.39 -71.56 60.07
N ASP A 344 44.48 -72.23 59.37
CA ASP A 344 43.55 -73.20 59.95
C ASP A 344 44.27 -74.48 60.42
N ASP A 345 45.28 -74.95 59.67
CA ASP A 345 46.21 -75.99 60.09
C ASP A 345 47.06 -75.57 61.29
N GLU A 346 47.58 -74.33 61.31
CA GLU A 346 48.36 -73.79 62.45
C GLU A 346 47.51 -73.72 63.72
N SER A 347 46.26 -73.26 63.59
CA SER A 347 45.26 -73.25 64.67
C SER A 347 44.97 -74.67 65.19
N SER A 348 44.82 -75.63 64.28
CA SER A 348 44.59 -77.05 64.61
C SER A 348 45.79 -77.68 65.32
N LEU A 349 47.01 -77.43 64.83
CA LEU A 349 48.26 -77.85 65.47
C LEU A 349 48.46 -77.19 66.84
N ARG A 350 48.15 -75.89 66.96
CA ARG A 350 48.20 -75.13 68.21
C ARG A 350 47.21 -75.67 69.25
N SER A 351 46.01 -76.07 68.81
CA SER A 351 45.02 -76.78 69.64
C SER A 351 45.55 -78.14 70.11
N LEU A 352 46.09 -78.96 69.21
CA LEU A 352 46.70 -80.25 69.54
C LEU A 352 47.89 -80.13 70.51
N VAL A 353 48.76 -79.15 70.30
CA VAL A 353 49.89 -78.84 71.22
C VAL A 353 49.39 -78.38 72.59
N ASN A 354 48.27 -77.67 72.66
CA ASN A 354 47.66 -77.30 73.94
C ASN A 354 47.00 -78.51 74.63
N SER A 355 46.38 -79.44 73.90
CA SER A 355 45.94 -80.73 74.46
C SER A 355 47.13 -81.48 75.05
N LEU A 356 48.18 -81.71 74.26
CA LEU A 356 49.38 -82.43 74.69
C LEU A 356 50.11 -81.74 75.87
N ARG A 357 49.94 -80.42 76.05
CA ARG A 357 50.41 -79.70 77.25
C ARG A 357 49.54 -79.95 78.48
N LEU A 358 48.21 -80.02 78.32
CA LEU A 358 47.30 -80.40 79.40
C LEU A 358 47.54 -81.86 79.79
N ASP A 359 47.63 -82.77 78.81
CA ASP A 359 47.96 -84.19 79.02
C ASP A 359 49.31 -84.33 79.75
N LEU A 360 50.33 -83.53 79.39
CA LEU A 360 51.62 -83.52 80.07
C LEU A 360 51.55 -82.95 81.50
N GLU A 361 50.70 -81.96 81.77
CA GLU A 361 50.52 -81.40 83.12
C GLU A 361 49.67 -82.32 84.01
N ASP A 362 48.72 -83.05 83.42
CA ASP A 362 47.99 -84.15 84.06
C ASP A 362 48.94 -85.29 84.39
N VAL A 363 49.80 -85.74 83.45
CA VAL A 363 50.83 -86.77 83.73
C VAL A 363 51.87 -86.30 84.75
N LYS A 364 52.21 -85.01 84.82
CA LYS A 364 53.00 -84.46 85.93
C LYS A 364 52.23 -84.53 87.25
N ARG A 365 50.93 -84.18 87.26
CA ARG A 365 50.08 -84.24 88.45
C ARG A 365 49.95 -85.67 88.95
N GLU A 366 49.73 -86.63 88.05
CA GLU A 366 49.77 -88.06 88.33
C GLU A 366 51.15 -88.49 88.82
N GLN A 367 52.26 -87.97 88.28
CA GLN A 367 53.59 -88.27 88.81
C GLN A 367 53.83 -87.66 90.20
N THR A 368 53.31 -86.47 90.51
CA THR A 368 53.37 -85.91 91.86
C THR A 368 52.45 -86.65 92.82
N GLU A 369 51.24 -87.02 92.41
CA GLU A 369 50.34 -87.88 93.19
C GLU A 369 50.90 -89.28 93.38
N LEU A 370 51.63 -89.83 92.40
CA LEU A 370 52.32 -91.11 92.53
C LEU A 370 53.56 -91.00 93.40
N LYS A 371 54.27 -89.86 93.41
CA LYS A 371 55.37 -89.59 94.37
C LYS A 371 54.85 -89.31 95.77
N GLU A 372 53.71 -88.66 95.91
CA GLU A 372 53.01 -88.51 97.19
C GLU A 372 52.47 -89.87 97.64
N LYS A 373 51.87 -90.69 96.77
CA LYS A 373 51.47 -92.07 97.09
C LYS A 373 52.67 -93.01 97.29
N GLU A 374 53.83 -92.74 96.69
CA GLU A 374 55.09 -93.44 96.94
C GLU A 374 55.68 -93.02 98.28
N MET A 375 55.67 -91.73 98.64
CA MET A 375 56.04 -91.25 99.97
C MET A 375 55.01 -91.62 101.04
N GLU A 376 53.73 -91.77 100.70
CA GLU A 376 52.68 -92.32 101.57
C GLU A 376 52.81 -93.84 101.66
N MET A 377 53.28 -94.54 100.63
CA MET A 377 53.61 -95.97 100.69
C MET A 377 54.96 -96.24 101.35
N GLU A 378 55.93 -95.33 101.31
CA GLU A 378 57.14 -95.35 102.15
C GLU A 378 56.80 -94.95 103.58
N CYS A 379 55.88 -94.00 103.80
CA CYS A 379 55.35 -93.67 105.12
C CYS A 379 54.41 -94.78 105.64
N LEU A 380 53.73 -95.53 104.78
CA LEU A 380 52.96 -96.74 105.13
C LEU A 380 53.84 -97.98 105.22
N ALA A 381 55.00 -98.06 104.56
CA ALA A 381 55.98 -99.13 104.74
C ALA A 381 56.83 -98.86 105.99
N ALA A 382 57.16 -97.60 106.27
CA ALA A 382 57.75 -97.16 107.53
C ALA A 382 56.73 -97.27 108.67
N LYS A 383 55.46 -96.92 108.48
CA LYS A 383 54.39 -97.23 109.44
C LYS A 383 54.16 -98.72 109.55
N LEU A 384 54.16 -99.55 108.50
CA LEU A 384 53.99 -101.00 108.62
C LEU A 384 55.19 -101.65 109.27
N THR A 385 56.42 -101.17 109.04
CA THR A 385 57.61 -101.61 109.78
C THR A 385 57.54 -101.14 111.24
N ALA A 386 57.08 -99.91 111.48
CA ALA A 386 56.87 -99.36 112.81
C ALA A 386 55.60 -99.88 113.51
N GLN A 387 54.66 -100.54 112.82
CA GLN A 387 53.42 -101.15 113.33
C GLN A 387 53.61 -102.66 113.50
N ILE A 388 54.40 -103.33 112.66
CA ILE A 388 55.02 -104.62 113.02
C ILE A 388 55.82 -104.46 114.33
N GLN A 389 56.36 -103.26 114.61
CA GLN A 389 56.95 -102.89 115.90
C GLN A 389 55.97 -102.23 116.91
N LYS A 390 54.80 -101.74 116.47
CA LYS A 390 53.83 -100.95 117.26
C LYS A 390 52.35 -101.09 116.80
N THR A 391 51.89 -102.33 116.67
CA THR A 391 50.47 -102.76 116.75
C THR A 391 50.43 -104.11 117.47
N LYS A 392 50.48 -104.21 118.80
CA LYS A 392 50.98 -103.30 119.86
C LYS A 392 50.80 -101.77 119.70
N GLU A 393 49.56 -101.24 119.77
CA GLU A 393 49.23 -99.83 120.11
C GLU A 393 49.03 -98.76 118.96
N GLU A 394 48.00 -98.91 118.10
CA GLU A 394 46.86 -97.96 117.74
C GLU A 394 47.08 -96.45 117.33
N ALA A 395 46.18 -95.67 116.65
CA ALA A 395 45.00 -95.84 115.72
C ALA A 395 44.44 -94.46 115.14
N GLU A 396 43.47 -94.49 114.19
CA GLU A 396 42.49 -93.44 113.72
C GLU A 396 42.88 -92.16 112.88
N ALA A 397 41.86 -91.44 112.32
CA ALA A 397 41.94 -90.36 111.27
C ALA A 397 40.74 -89.32 111.22
N GLN A 398 40.44 -88.70 110.04
CA GLN A 398 39.24 -87.87 109.61
C GLN A 398 39.22 -86.31 109.87
N LEU A 399 38.52 -85.37 109.16
CA LEU A 399 37.91 -85.26 107.78
C LEU A 399 37.28 -83.84 107.41
N LYS A 400 37.75 -83.14 106.33
CA LYS A 400 37.09 -82.11 105.40
C LYS A 400 36.38 -80.78 105.83
N SER A 401 36.37 -79.72 104.94
CA SER A 401 35.18 -78.90 104.42
C SER A 401 35.42 -77.43 103.88
N PRO A 402 34.98 -77.03 102.63
CA PRO A 402 34.80 -75.59 102.17
C PRO A 402 33.75 -75.26 101.02
N PRO A 403 33.20 -73.99 100.85
CA PRO A 403 32.28 -73.63 99.69
C PRO A 403 32.21 -72.19 99.03
N SER A 404 31.88 -72.12 97.70
CA SER A 404 30.95 -71.23 96.87
C SER A 404 31.01 -69.68 96.58
N HIS A 405 30.73 -69.20 95.32
CA HIS A 405 29.85 -68.03 94.90
C HIS A 405 29.67 -67.72 93.34
N HIS A 406 28.60 -66.99 92.90
CA HIS A 406 28.21 -66.44 91.53
C HIS A 406 26.97 -65.43 91.61
N GLU A 407 26.30 -64.79 90.59
CA GLU A 407 26.65 -63.95 89.37
C GLU A 407 25.40 -63.36 88.56
N TYR A 408 25.55 -62.47 87.52
CA TYR A 408 24.58 -61.96 86.44
C TYR A 408 23.37 -60.97 86.78
N ASP A 409 22.58 -60.24 85.92
CA ASP A 409 22.27 -60.04 84.44
C ASP A 409 21.60 -58.64 84.05
N HIS A 410 21.47 -58.22 82.74
CA HIS A 410 20.67 -57.04 82.22
C HIS A 410 20.26 -57.04 80.69
N SER A 411 19.11 -56.42 80.27
CA SER A 411 18.67 -56.36 78.83
C SER A 411 17.62 -55.26 78.44
N SER A 412 17.77 -54.61 77.26
CA SER A 412 16.71 -54.26 76.24
C SER A 412 17.02 -53.04 75.32
N THR A 413 16.94 -53.16 73.99
CA THR A 413 16.70 -52.07 72.98
C THR A 413 16.71 -52.59 71.52
N ALA A 414 15.55 -52.84 70.88
CA ALA A 414 15.53 -53.33 69.47
C ALA A 414 14.30 -52.97 68.61
N GLN A 415 13.18 -52.51 69.18
CA GLN A 415 11.86 -52.60 68.54
C GLN A 415 11.30 -51.25 68.00
N LYS A 416 12.15 -50.37 67.46
CA LYS A 416 11.75 -48.98 67.12
C LYS A 416 12.14 -48.44 65.73
N LEU A 417 12.80 -49.23 64.88
CA LEU A 417 13.38 -48.75 63.60
C LEU A 417 12.69 -49.28 62.33
N SER A 418 11.66 -50.14 62.44
CA SER A 418 11.10 -50.86 61.29
C SER A 418 9.91 -50.19 60.59
N SER A 419 9.22 -49.23 61.24
CA SER A 419 7.97 -48.65 60.70
C SER A 419 8.16 -47.41 59.82
N GLU A 420 9.32 -46.75 59.88
CA GLU A 420 9.58 -45.49 59.18
C GLU A 420 10.10 -45.71 57.74
N THR A 421 10.70 -46.88 57.48
CA THR A 421 11.33 -47.21 56.19
C THR A 421 10.35 -47.58 55.07
N GLU A 422 9.13 -48.02 55.40
CA GLU A 422 8.19 -48.53 54.39
C GLU A 422 7.43 -47.39 53.66
N SER A 423 7.06 -46.32 54.35
CA SER A 423 6.26 -45.23 53.77
C SER A 423 6.95 -44.56 52.58
N ALA A 424 8.27 -44.31 52.68
CA ALA A 424 9.07 -43.68 51.64
C ALA A 424 9.16 -44.52 50.34
N ARG A 425 8.88 -45.83 50.39
CA ARG A 425 8.94 -46.71 49.22
C ARG A 425 7.76 -46.53 48.27
N LEU A 426 6.57 -46.22 48.81
CA LEU A 426 5.33 -46.16 48.02
C LEU A 426 5.25 -44.87 47.18
N GLU A 427 5.62 -43.73 47.75
CA GLU A 427 5.63 -42.43 47.06
C GLU A 427 6.61 -42.43 45.85
N ALA A 428 7.76 -43.10 46.00
CA ALA A 428 8.74 -43.28 44.92
C ALA A 428 8.20 -44.12 43.75
N GLU A 429 7.37 -45.15 44.01
CA GLU A 429 6.75 -45.96 42.96
C GLU A 429 5.61 -45.22 42.21
N GLU A 430 4.92 -44.28 42.87
CA GLU A 430 3.87 -43.47 42.24
C GLU A 430 4.47 -42.39 41.31
N MET A 431 5.46 -41.64 41.78
CA MET A 431 6.17 -40.64 40.96
C MET A 431 6.75 -41.27 39.68
N LYS A 432 7.30 -42.49 39.79
CA LYS A 432 7.83 -43.25 38.65
C LYS A 432 6.76 -43.58 37.59
N LYS A 433 5.53 -43.90 38.00
CA LYS A 433 4.41 -44.17 37.07
C LYS A 433 4.01 -42.91 36.30
N ASN A 434 3.91 -41.77 36.98
CA ASN A 434 3.54 -40.50 36.37
C ASN A 434 4.60 -40.01 35.36
N ALA A 435 5.90 -40.13 35.70
CA ALA A 435 6.99 -39.81 34.78
C ALA A 435 6.98 -40.69 33.51
N HIS A 436 6.69 -41.99 33.64
CA HIS A 436 6.53 -42.88 32.48
C HIS A 436 5.31 -42.56 31.62
N GLN A 437 4.22 -42.03 32.20
CA GLN A 437 3.04 -41.62 31.45
C GLN A 437 3.31 -40.36 30.62
N GLN A 438 3.86 -39.31 31.24
CA GLN A 438 4.23 -38.07 30.56
C GLN A 438 5.24 -38.32 29.41
N LYS A 439 6.18 -39.26 29.59
CA LYS A 439 7.11 -39.65 28.51
C LYS A 439 6.41 -40.26 27.29
N ARG A 440 5.29 -40.98 27.45
CA ARG A 440 4.53 -41.53 26.32
C ARG A 440 3.75 -40.44 25.59
N GLU A 441 3.07 -39.57 26.33
CA GLU A 441 2.32 -38.43 25.75
C GLU A 441 3.23 -37.47 24.97
N ALA A 442 4.48 -37.29 25.40
CA ALA A 442 5.51 -36.55 24.66
C ALA A 442 6.02 -37.26 23.39
N GLU A 443 6.05 -38.60 23.37
CA GLU A 443 6.44 -39.39 22.19
C GLU A 443 5.31 -39.39 21.15
N ASP A 444 4.07 -39.65 21.59
CA ASP A 444 2.88 -39.67 20.73
C ASP A 444 2.67 -38.30 20.04
N THR A 445 2.88 -37.20 20.76
CA THR A 445 2.81 -35.85 20.18
C THR A 445 3.96 -35.55 19.22
N ARG A 446 5.16 -36.12 19.40
CA ARG A 446 6.25 -36.01 18.41
C ARG A 446 5.90 -36.75 17.12
N VAL A 447 5.35 -37.97 17.20
CA VAL A 447 4.95 -38.75 16.01
C VAL A 447 3.89 -37.99 15.18
N VAL A 448 2.90 -37.37 15.83
CA VAL A 448 1.90 -36.55 15.14
C VAL A 448 2.52 -35.31 14.47
N ALA A 449 3.52 -34.68 15.09
CA ALA A 449 4.26 -33.57 14.49
C ALA A 449 5.09 -33.99 13.27
N GLU A 450 5.82 -35.11 13.36
CA GLU A 450 6.58 -35.68 12.23
C GLU A 450 5.67 -36.05 11.05
N GLU A 451 4.46 -36.56 11.31
CA GLU A 451 3.46 -36.81 10.25
C GLU A 451 2.95 -35.52 9.61
N ALA A 452 2.73 -34.46 10.39
CA ALA A 452 2.29 -33.16 9.89
C ALA A 452 3.37 -32.51 9.01
N GLU A 453 4.65 -32.62 9.38
CA GLU A 453 5.79 -32.15 8.58
C GLU A 453 5.88 -32.92 7.24
N LYS A 454 5.75 -34.25 7.26
CA LYS A 454 5.75 -35.09 6.05
C LYS A 454 4.61 -34.67 5.08
N LYS A 455 3.42 -34.40 5.61
CA LYS A 455 2.25 -33.93 4.82
C LYS A 455 2.47 -32.51 4.26
N LEU A 456 3.05 -31.60 5.04
CA LEU A 456 3.40 -30.24 4.61
C LEU A 456 4.47 -30.25 3.51
N LYS A 457 5.46 -31.16 3.59
CA LYS A 457 6.50 -31.32 2.57
C LYS A 457 5.95 -31.80 1.23
N ILE A 458 4.96 -32.70 1.24
CA ILE A 458 4.26 -33.15 0.01
C ILE A 458 3.51 -31.96 -0.63
N ALA A 459 2.70 -31.25 0.16
CA ALA A 459 1.94 -30.09 -0.33
C ALA A 459 2.82 -28.94 -0.87
N LEU A 460 4.04 -28.79 -0.35
CA LEU A 460 5.03 -27.85 -0.89
C LEU A 460 5.59 -28.27 -2.26
N GLU A 461 5.72 -29.57 -2.54
CA GLU A 461 6.17 -30.05 -3.85
C GLU A 461 5.04 -29.97 -4.88
N GLU A 462 3.83 -30.40 -4.52
CA GLU A 462 2.61 -30.23 -5.35
C GLU A 462 2.38 -28.76 -5.75
N ALA A 463 2.65 -27.82 -4.84
CA ALA A 463 2.57 -26.39 -5.11
C ALA A 463 3.68 -25.86 -6.05
N LYS A 464 4.85 -26.50 -6.13
CA LYS A 464 5.87 -26.20 -7.15
C LYS A 464 5.43 -26.76 -8.50
N ASP A 465 5.02 -28.02 -8.56
CA ASP A 465 4.59 -28.68 -9.79
C ASP A 465 3.44 -27.92 -10.47
N ALA A 466 2.46 -27.48 -9.67
CA ALA A 466 1.37 -26.62 -10.13
C ALA A 466 1.87 -25.28 -10.71
N LYS A 467 2.86 -24.65 -10.07
CA LYS A 467 3.47 -23.40 -10.55
C LYS A 467 4.34 -23.59 -11.79
N GLU A 468 5.01 -24.73 -11.94
CA GLU A 468 5.71 -25.08 -13.18
C GLU A 468 4.73 -25.41 -14.32
N ALA A 469 3.58 -26.01 -14.02
CA ALA A 469 2.49 -26.17 -14.99
C ALA A 469 1.89 -24.81 -15.40
N GLU A 470 1.67 -23.89 -14.45
CA GLU A 470 1.25 -22.51 -14.72
C GLU A 470 2.23 -21.78 -15.64
N ASN A 471 3.53 -21.80 -15.33
CA ASN A 471 4.56 -21.17 -16.17
C ASN A 471 4.60 -21.77 -17.59
N ARG A 472 4.49 -23.10 -17.73
CA ARG A 472 4.40 -23.77 -19.04
C ARG A 472 3.17 -23.32 -19.83
N ALA A 473 1.99 -23.26 -19.21
CA ALA A 473 0.77 -22.76 -19.85
C ALA A 473 0.87 -21.27 -20.24
N LEU A 474 1.56 -20.45 -19.44
CA LEU A 474 1.84 -19.04 -19.76
C LEU A 474 2.83 -18.90 -20.92
N ASP A 475 3.81 -19.77 -21.05
CA ASP A 475 4.77 -19.76 -22.17
C ASP A 475 4.15 -20.33 -23.46
N GLU A 476 3.27 -21.33 -23.38
CA GLU A 476 2.42 -21.77 -24.50
C GLU A 476 1.48 -20.64 -24.96
N LEU A 477 0.86 -19.90 -24.03
CA LEU A 477 0.07 -18.70 -24.35
C LEU A 477 0.91 -17.60 -25.02
N LYS A 478 2.16 -17.38 -24.60
CA LYS A 478 3.08 -16.45 -25.27
C LYS A 478 3.46 -16.92 -26.67
N LEU A 479 3.67 -18.22 -26.88
CA LEU A 479 3.95 -18.80 -28.21
C LEU A 479 2.74 -18.66 -29.16
N LEU A 480 1.53 -18.94 -28.67
CA LEU A 480 0.29 -18.74 -29.44
C LEU A 480 0.02 -17.25 -29.73
N SER A 481 0.38 -16.35 -28.82
CA SER A 481 0.26 -14.89 -28.97
C SER A 481 1.31 -14.29 -29.92
N GLY A 482 2.54 -14.82 -29.90
CA GLY A 482 3.64 -14.40 -30.78
C GLY A 482 3.68 -15.09 -32.15
N GLY A 483 2.81 -16.08 -32.38
CA GLY A 483 2.80 -16.94 -33.56
C GLY A 483 2.28 -16.29 -34.84
N THR A 484 2.98 -15.28 -35.37
CA THR A 484 2.72 -14.77 -36.74
C THR A 484 4.00 -14.36 -37.47
N GLN A 485 4.98 -15.26 -37.56
CA GLN A 485 5.98 -15.19 -38.63
C GLN A 485 6.48 -16.57 -39.11
N GLU A 486 6.36 -16.75 -40.43
CA GLU A 486 7.03 -17.71 -41.33
C GLU A 486 6.60 -19.20 -41.42
N ALA A 487 6.30 -19.60 -42.68
CA ALA A 487 6.35 -20.93 -43.31
C ALA A 487 5.49 -22.11 -42.78
N GLY A 488 4.45 -22.52 -43.53
CA GLY A 488 3.67 -23.73 -43.16
C GLY A 488 2.51 -24.23 -44.07
N THR A 489 2.46 -23.90 -45.36
CA THR A 489 1.61 -24.54 -46.41
C THR A 489 0.13 -24.90 -46.09
N CYS A 490 -0.81 -24.06 -46.56
CA CYS A 490 -2.07 -24.51 -47.20
C CYS A 490 -2.67 -23.38 -48.07
N SER A 491 -3.55 -23.73 -49.02
CA SER A 491 -3.86 -22.89 -50.19
C SER A 491 -5.21 -22.14 -50.16
N ASN A 492 -5.28 -21.07 -50.95
CA ASN A 492 -6.46 -20.42 -51.53
C ASN A 492 -7.44 -19.66 -50.61
N SER A 493 -7.22 -18.34 -50.46
CA SER A 493 -8.21 -17.34 -50.92
C SER A 493 -7.58 -15.94 -51.00
N GLU A 494 -7.72 -15.25 -52.14
CA GLU A 494 -7.17 -13.90 -52.34
C GLU A 494 -8.14 -12.80 -51.87
N THR A 495 -8.10 -12.44 -50.57
CA THR A 495 -8.70 -11.18 -50.10
C THR A 495 -7.80 -10.46 -49.11
N SER A 496 -7.34 -9.26 -49.50
CA SER A 496 -6.88 -8.12 -48.68
C SER A 496 -6.66 -8.38 -47.17
N GLY A 497 -5.44 -8.19 -46.70
CA GLY A 497 -5.00 -8.35 -45.30
C GLY A 497 -6.05 -7.95 -44.24
N GLY A 498 -6.26 -8.85 -43.29
CA GLY A 498 -7.49 -9.02 -42.50
C GLY A 498 -7.91 -7.86 -41.60
N LYS A 499 -8.48 -6.81 -42.19
CA LYS A 499 -9.28 -5.81 -41.48
C LYS A 499 -10.71 -6.32 -41.32
N ILE A 500 -10.99 -6.96 -40.19
CA ILE A 500 -12.36 -7.37 -39.82
C ILE A 500 -13.23 -6.10 -39.74
N LYS A 501 -14.22 -6.00 -40.64
CA LYS A 501 -15.19 -4.90 -40.65
C LYS A 501 -16.41 -5.29 -39.83
N LEU A 502 -16.44 -4.86 -38.57
CA LEU A 502 -17.64 -4.89 -37.74
C LEU A 502 -18.54 -3.70 -38.07
N SER A 503 -19.85 -3.85 -37.91
CA SER A 503 -20.80 -2.72 -37.85
C SER A 503 -20.65 -1.95 -36.52
N SER A 504 -21.24 -0.75 -36.44
CA SER A 504 -21.23 0.04 -35.19
C SER A 504 -21.92 -0.72 -34.06
N GLU A 505 -23.07 -1.33 -34.35
CA GLU A 505 -23.86 -2.11 -33.39
C GLU A 505 -23.09 -3.33 -32.84
N GLU A 506 -22.31 -4.02 -33.69
CA GLU A 506 -21.43 -5.12 -33.26
C GLU A 506 -20.24 -4.63 -32.44
N TYR A 507 -19.62 -3.50 -32.83
CA TYR A 507 -18.52 -2.89 -32.08
C TYR A 507 -18.97 -2.40 -30.70
N GLU A 508 -20.12 -1.74 -30.62
CA GLU A 508 -20.73 -1.27 -29.37
C GLU A 508 -21.12 -2.48 -28.50
N SER A 509 -21.79 -3.50 -29.06
CA SER A 509 -22.13 -4.72 -28.32
C SER A 509 -20.90 -5.47 -27.79
N LEU A 510 -19.81 -5.52 -28.56
CA LEU A 510 -18.55 -6.11 -28.12
C LEU A 510 -17.89 -5.27 -27.02
N THR A 511 -17.93 -3.94 -27.14
CA THR A 511 -17.40 -3.01 -26.12
C THR A 511 -18.14 -3.16 -24.80
N THR A 512 -19.47 -3.21 -24.81
CA THR A 512 -20.30 -3.45 -23.61
C THR A 512 -19.96 -4.80 -22.97
N LYS A 513 -19.84 -5.88 -23.75
CA LYS A 513 -19.44 -7.21 -23.23
C LYS A 513 -18.03 -7.20 -22.61
N VAL A 514 -17.07 -6.50 -23.21
CA VAL A 514 -15.72 -6.35 -22.64
C VAL A 514 -15.77 -5.58 -21.31
N GLU A 515 -16.64 -4.57 -21.17
CA GLU A 515 -16.86 -3.90 -19.88
C GLU A 515 -17.57 -4.78 -18.85
N GLU A 516 -18.55 -5.59 -19.25
CA GLU A 516 -19.23 -6.55 -18.37
C GLU A 516 -18.25 -7.61 -17.85
N CYS A 517 -17.43 -8.20 -18.74
CA CYS A 517 -16.36 -9.11 -18.38
C CYS A 517 -15.32 -8.45 -17.46
N ARG A 518 -14.96 -7.17 -17.70
CA ARG A 518 -14.07 -6.42 -16.80
C ARG A 518 -14.69 -6.24 -15.42
N LYS A 519 -15.95 -5.80 -15.32
CA LYS A 519 -16.67 -5.62 -14.04
C LYS A 519 -16.78 -6.94 -13.26
N LEU A 520 -16.99 -8.07 -13.95
CA LEU A 520 -16.99 -9.41 -13.35
C LEU A 520 -15.60 -9.87 -12.88
N ALA A 521 -14.52 -9.45 -13.55
CA ALA A 521 -13.14 -9.68 -13.10
C ALA A 521 -12.82 -8.82 -11.87
N GLU A 522 -13.08 -7.52 -11.92
CA GLU A 522 -12.92 -6.56 -10.81
C GLU A 522 -13.68 -7.02 -9.55
N GLN A 523 -14.89 -7.55 -9.70
CA GLN A 523 -15.66 -8.15 -8.60
C GLN A 523 -14.98 -9.37 -8.00
N LYS A 524 -14.50 -10.31 -8.82
CA LYS A 524 -13.79 -11.52 -8.34
C LYS A 524 -12.44 -11.21 -7.73
N GLU A 525 -11.72 -10.20 -8.23
CA GLU A 525 -10.49 -9.68 -7.63
C GLU A 525 -10.78 -9.09 -6.25
N ALA A 526 -11.85 -8.29 -6.10
CA ALA A 526 -12.28 -7.76 -4.81
C ALA A 526 -12.72 -8.86 -3.82
N GLU A 527 -13.49 -9.85 -4.25
CA GLU A 527 -13.86 -11.03 -3.44
C GLU A 527 -12.62 -11.81 -2.97
N SER A 528 -11.66 -12.05 -3.88
CA SER A 528 -10.40 -12.74 -3.58
C SER A 528 -9.52 -11.94 -2.62
N MET A 529 -9.45 -10.61 -2.80
CA MET A 529 -8.70 -9.69 -1.94
C MET A 529 -9.29 -9.69 -0.52
N ASN A 530 -10.62 -9.60 -0.39
CA ASN A 530 -11.32 -9.72 0.89
C ASN A 530 -11.02 -11.07 1.59
N GLN A 531 -10.96 -12.17 0.83
CA GLN A 531 -10.61 -13.49 1.39
C GLN A 531 -9.15 -13.53 1.88
N VAL A 532 -8.22 -12.98 1.10
CA VAL A 532 -6.79 -12.86 1.49
C VAL A 532 -6.61 -11.97 2.71
N GLU A 533 -7.34 -10.85 2.81
CA GLU A 533 -7.33 -10.01 4.02
C GLU A 533 -7.86 -10.74 5.25
N ALA A 534 -8.97 -11.48 5.14
CA ALA A 534 -9.50 -12.29 6.23
C ALA A 534 -8.52 -13.38 6.69
N ILE A 535 -7.83 -14.04 5.75
CA ILE A 535 -6.75 -14.99 6.06
C ILE A 535 -5.59 -14.29 6.78
N ASN A 536 -5.19 -13.10 6.32
CA ASN A 536 -4.12 -12.30 6.95
C ASN A 536 -4.50 -11.80 8.36
N VAL A 537 -5.77 -11.47 8.62
CA VAL A 537 -6.27 -11.17 9.98
C VAL A 537 -6.15 -12.41 10.86
N ARG A 538 -6.69 -13.55 10.41
CA ARG A 538 -6.63 -14.83 11.15
C ARG A 538 -5.19 -15.26 11.43
N LYS A 539 -4.27 -15.06 10.47
CA LYS A 539 -2.83 -15.33 10.67
C LYS A 539 -2.28 -14.48 11.81
N ARG A 540 -2.47 -13.15 11.77
CA ARG A 540 -2.00 -12.23 12.82
C ARG A 540 -2.55 -12.56 14.22
N GLU A 541 -3.77 -13.09 14.31
CA GLU A 541 -4.31 -13.60 15.58
C GLU A 541 -3.64 -14.89 16.07
N VAL A 542 -3.25 -15.80 15.16
CA VAL A 542 -2.51 -17.02 15.50
C VAL A 542 -1.07 -16.70 15.90
N ASP A 543 -0.39 -15.83 15.14
CA ASP A 543 0.97 -15.37 15.43
C ASP A 543 1.05 -14.76 16.85
N LYS A 544 0.08 -13.90 17.21
CA LYS A 544 -0.02 -13.28 18.55
C LYS A 544 -0.33 -14.29 19.67
N LYS A 545 -1.07 -15.37 19.39
CA LYS A 545 -1.32 -16.45 20.35
C LYS A 545 -0.06 -17.32 20.55
N LEU A 546 0.72 -17.53 19.50
CA LEU A 546 2.00 -18.23 19.56
C LEU A 546 3.03 -17.43 20.39
N GLU A 547 3.15 -16.12 20.16
CA GLU A 547 3.98 -15.20 20.94
C GLU A 547 3.64 -15.27 22.45
N ALA A 548 2.36 -15.18 22.79
CA ALA A 548 1.90 -15.29 24.18
C ALA A 548 2.24 -16.66 24.82
N ASN A 549 2.09 -17.76 24.08
CA ASN A 549 2.45 -19.10 24.56
C ASN A 549 3.97 -19.26 24.75
N LEU A 550 4.79 -18.72 23.85
CA LEU A 550 6.25 -18.75 23.97
C LEU A 550 6.72 -17.99 25.22
N LYS A 551 6.14 -16.81 25.47
CA LYS A 551 6.41 -16.02 26.68
C LYS A 551 5.99 -16.76 27.96
N ALA A 552 4.84 -17.42 27.96
CA ALA A 552 4.41 -18.26 29.09
C ALA A 552 5.35 -19.46 29.34
N ILE A 553 5.89 -20.07 28.28
CA ILE A 553 6.90 -21.14 28.40
C ILE A 553 8.22 -20.61 28.99
N GLU A 554 8.63 -19.39 28.64
CA GLU A 554 9.82 -18.73 29.20
C GLU A 554 9.63 -18.35 30.68
N GLU A 555 8.45 -17.87 31.07
CA GLU A 555 8.07 -17.63 32.46
C GLU A 555 8.03 -18.93 33.28
N ILE A 556 7.55 -20.03 32.71
CA ILE A 556 7.56 -21.36 33.36
C ILE A 556 9.00 -21.90 33.50
N LYS A 557 9.85 -21.74 32.48
CA LYS A 557 11.27 -22.15 32.54
C LYS A 557 12.02 -21.40 33.64
N THR A 558 11.98 -20.07 33.61
CA THR A 558 12.66 -19.24 34.62
C THR A 558 12.15 -19.50 36.03
N ALA A 559 10.85 -19.76 36.22
CA ALA A 559 10.30 -20.19 37.51
C ALA A 559 10.81 -21.59 37.94
N THR A 560 11.00 -22.51 36.99
CA THR A 560 11.54 -23.86 37.22
C THR A 560 13.03 -23.81 37.59
N ASP A 561 13.84 -23.04 36.86
CA ASP A 561 15.26 -22.85 37.15
C ASP A 561 15.46 -22.21 38.54
N MET A 562 14.63 -21.23 38.89
CA MET A 562 14.57 -20.63 40.23
C MET A 562 14.08 -21.59 41.33
N ALA A 563 13.34 -22.65 40.98
CA ALA A 563 12.91 -23.68 41.92
C ALA A 563 14.00 -24.74 42.13
N LEU A 564 14.67 -25.18 41.05
CA LEU A 564 15.83 -26.08 41.09
C LEU A 564 16.96 -25.47 41.92
N SER A 565 17.39 -24.24 41.61
CA SER A 565 18.45 -23.57 42.36
C SER A 565 18.14 -23.45 43.87
N LYS A 566 16.86 -23.29 44.26
CA LYS A 566 16.45 -23.30 45.68
C LYS A 566 16.48 -24.70 46.29
N ALA A 567 16.15 -25.74 45.53
CA ALA A 567 16.27 -27.12 45.96
C ALA A 567 17.76 -27.50 46.16
N ASP A 568 18.63 -27.17 45.21
CA ASP A 568 20.08 -27.41 45.29
C ASP A 568 20.70 -26.70 46.50
N MET A 569 20.29 -25.46 46.78
CA MET A 569 20.70 -24.72 47.98
C MET A 569 20.18 -25.38 49.28
N ALA A 570 18.95 -25.88 49.28
CA ALA A 570 18.36 -26.55 50.44
C ALA A 570 19.01 -27.92 50.71
N GLU A 571 19.33 -28.68 49.66
CA GLU A 571 20.07 -29.94 49.77
C GLU A 571 21.51 -29.68 50.24
N SER A 572 22.21 -28.69 49.67
CA SER A 572 23.54 -28.27 50.14
C SER A 572 23.55 -27.89 51.62
N ALA A 573 22.54 -27.13 52.08
CA ALA A 573 22.37 -26.78 53.48
C ALA A 573 22.06 -28.01 54.36
N LYS A 574 21.21 -28.93 53.89
CA LYS A 574 20.93 -30.21 54.56
C LYS A 574 22.20 -31.05 54.71
N SER A 575 22.99 -31.24 53.64
CA SER A 575 24.23 -32.01 53.67
C SER A 575 25.28 -31.42 54.62
N ALA A 576 25.34 -30.08 54.74
CA ALA A 576 26.18 -29.41 55.73
C ALA A 576 25.73 -29.69 57.17
N VAL A 577 24.42 -29.57 57.46
CA VAL A 577 23.85 -29.90 58.79
C VAL A 577 24.03 -31.37 59.14
N GLU A 578 23.82 -32.30 58.19
CA GLU A 578 24.10 -33.72 58.37
C GLU A 578 25.60 -34.02 58.55
N GLY A 579 26.47 -33.19 57.98
CA GLY A 579 27.93 -33.22 58.21
C GLY A 579 28.28 -32.94 59.66
N GLU A 580 27.82 -31.81 60.19
CA GLU A 580 28.00 -31.44 61.60
C GLU A 580 27.34 -32.44 62.57
N LEU A 581 26.17 -32.97 62.22
CA LEU A 581 25.51 -34.01 63.03
C LEU A 581 26.29 -35.34 63.01
N ARG A 582 26.89 -35.73 61.88
CA ARG A 582 27.80 -36.90 61.84
C ARG A 582 29.06 -36.66 62.67
N LYS A 583 29.66 -35.48 62.55
CA LYS A 583 30.85 -35.07 63.31
C LYS A 583 30.61 -35.13 64.82
N ARG A 584 29.50 -34.56 65.31
CA ARG A 584 29.11 -34.64 66.74
C ARG A 584 28.93 -36.08 67.23
N ARG A 585 28.24 -36.94 66.49
CA ARG A 585 28.08 -38.37 66.89
C ARG A 585 29.43 -39.08 66.99
N GLN A 586 30.38 -38.73 66.12
CA GLN A 586 31.73 -39.29 66.15
C GLN A 586 32.54 -38.75 67.35
N GLU A 587 32.42 -37.46 67.66
CA GLU A 587 33.01 -36.83 68.85
C GLU A 587 32.44 -37.44 70.15
N GLU A 588 31.12 -37.62 70.23
CA GLU A 588 30.41 -38.30 71.33
C GLU A 588 30.90 -39.76 71.51
N GLN A 589 31.14 -40.49 70.41
CA GLN A 589 31.70 -41.85 70.47
C GLN A 589 33.18 -41.86 70.89
N THR A 590 34.00 -40.90 70.48
CA THR A 590 35.40 -40.82 70.95
C THR A 590 35.49 -40.48 72.44
N VAL A 591 34.66 -39.54 72.93
CA VAL A 591 34.61 -39.19 74.36
C VAL A 591 34.10 -40.36 75.20
N ALA A 592 33.15 -41.15 74.69
CA ALA A 592 32.75 -42.41 75.33
C ALA A 592 33.91 -43.43 75.39
N GLY A 593 34.66 -43.60 74.30
CA GLY A 593 35.80 -44.53 74.22
C GLY A 593 36.95 -44.17 75.16
N GLU A 594 37.35 -42.90 75.21
CA GLU A 594 38.44 -42.42 76.07
C GLU A 594 38.10 -42.57 77.57
N SER A 595 36.82 -42.55 77.94
CA SER A 595 36.38 -42.73 79.34
C SER A 595 36.69 -44.11 79.95
N SER A 596 37.01 -45.11 79.12
CA SER A 596 37.28 -46.50 79.54
C SER A 596 38.75 -46.93 79.36
N GLY A 597 39.66 -45.99 79.09
CA GLY A 597 40.99 -46.26 78.53
C GLY A 597 42.22 -46.01 79.41
N SER A 598 42.11 -45.51 80.64
CA SER A 598 43.27 -45.35 81.54
C SER A 598 42.91 -45.23 83.02
N PHE A 599 43.21 -46.26 83.81
CA PHE A 599 43.31 -46.15 85.28
C PHE A 599 44.34 -47.14 85.85
N SER A 600 45.59 -47.02 85.40
CA SER A 600 46.72 -47.77 85.97
C SER A 600 47.01 -47.30 87.40
N ILE A 601 46.43 -47.99 88.38
CA ILE A 601 46.78 -47.83 89.80
C ILE A 601 48.15 -48.47 90.01
N GLN A 602 49.13 -47.67 90.46
CA GLN A 602 50.43 -48.14 90.91
C GLN A 602 50.59 -47.81 92.40
N PHE A 603 51.09 -48.79 93.15
CA PHE A 603 51.57 -48.67 94.53
C PHE A 603 53.10 -48.60 94.52
#